data_AF-A0A351EA11-F1
#
_entry.id   AF-A0A351EA11-F1
#
_cell.length_a   1.000
_cell.length_b   1.000
_cell.length_c   1.000
_cell.angle_alpha   90.00
_cell.angle_beta   90.00
_cell.angle_gamma   90.00
#
_symmetry.space_group_name_H-M   'P 1'
#
loop_
_entity.id
_entity.type
_entity.pdbx_description
1 polymer ?
#
loop_
_entity_poly.entity_id
_entity_poly.type
_entity_poly.pdbx_seq_one_letter_code
_entity_poly.pdbx_strand_id
1 'polypeptide(L)'
;MACLILSAVPLSLALMLRDEGRAWQEDLYREQLEVIANSLMLRELEREKTEPLTDLGLPLGELYPGGRKVRAYTAVQRYTPLGLRLLHASAADADGNAYTVHHLLMRLPELICRQASLVPLTVRGSVSGAETLAKNGVLYASSCGASFPEFKVDSFRNWGEGGFTSGSDMAKDGIPMRRMYFIRDRYNVKGNGTVTGTGILVFQRTGIFQDHSGFPDRVVIIAGEDLVIGEEVHFAKALIFCEGTLYIRNGASVNGAVFANRVVIQGDTVNITKDTDVVRPFSTILFRRC
;
A
#
# COMPACT_ATOMS: atom_id res chain seq x y z
N MET A 1 -8.89 -10.18 64.91
CA MET A 1 -8.07 -10.12 63.67
C MET A 1 -8.31 -11.31 62.74
N ALA A 2 -8.48 -12.55 63.23
CA ALA A 2 -8.70 -13.73 62.36
C ALA A 2 -9.97 -13.64 61.47
N CYS A 3 -11.09 -13.11 61.97
CA CYS A 3 -12.33 -13.01 61.19
C CYS A 3 -12.29 -11.99 60.03
N LEU A 4 -11.46 -10.93 60.13
CA LEU A 4 -11.29 -9.94 59.04
C LEU A 4 -10.45 -10.51 57.89
N ILE A 5 -9.48 -11.37 58.21
CA ILE A 5 -8.63 -12.06 57.22
C ILE A 5 -9.44 -13.16 56.51
N LEU A 6 -10.32 -13.86 57.23
CA LEU A 6 -11.19 -14.91 56.68
C LEU A 6 -12.28 -14.40 55.73
N SER A 7 -12.70 -13.14 55.83
CA SER A 7 -13.64 -12.51 54.87
C SER A 7 -12.94 -11.79 53.71
N ALA A 8 -11.71 -11.31 53.93
CA ALA A 8 -10.95 -10.60 52.90
C ALA A 8 -10.47 -11.54 51.78
N VAL A 9 -10.08 -12.78 52.10
CA VAL A 9 -9.57 -13.75 51.12
C VAL A 9 -10.65 -14.27 50.16
N PRO A 10 -11.87 -14.64 50.59
CA PRO A 10 -12.95 -15.00 49.66
C PRO A 10 -13.42 -13.82 48.81
N LEU A 11 -13.43 -12.61 49.37
CA LEU A 11 -13.79 -11.40 48.63
C LEU A 11 -12.74 -11.05 47.56
N SER A 12 -11.45 -11.12 47.89
CA SER A 12 -10.38 -10.89 46.91
C SER A 12 -10.37 -11.94 45.82
N LEU A 13 -10.60 -13.21 46.15
CA LEU A 13 -10.74 -14.28 45.16
C LEU A 13 -11.97 -14.07 44.27
N ALA A 14 -13.11 -13.68 44.84
CA ALA A 14 -14.32 -13.39 44.06
C ALA A 14 -14.13 -12.18 43.12
N LEU A 15 -13.39 -11.16 43.54
CA LEU A 15 -13.02 -10.03 42.68
C LEU A 15 -12.08 -10.46 41.56
N MET A 16 -11.05 -11.26 41.86
CA MET A 16 -10.14 -11.80 40.84
C MET A 16 -10.89 -12.64 39.80
N LEU A 17 -11.74 -13.58 40.23
CA LEU A 17 -12.54 -14.40 39.30
C LEU A 17 -13.50 -13.56 38.46
N ARG A 18 -14.05 -12.48 39.01
CA ARG A 18 -14.89 -11.54 38.27
C ARG A 18 -14.10 -10.77 37.21
N ASP A 19 -12.89 -10.33 37.55
CA ASP A 19 -12.03 -9.59 36.64
C ASP A 19 -11.48 -10.51 35.53
N GLU A 20 -11.10 -11.75 35.86
CA GLU A 20 -10.76 -12.78 34.88
C GLU A 20 -11.94 -13.09 33.95
N GLY A 21 -13.14 -13.25 34.50
CA GLY A 21 -14.35 -13.49 33.72
C GLY A 21 -14.67 -12.34 32.75
N ARG A 22 -14.43 -11.10 33.16
CA ARG A 22 -14.57 -9.91 32.30
C ARG A 22 -13.52 -9.89 31.20
N ALA A 23 -12.25 -10.15 31.53
CA ALA A 23 -11.18 -10.19 30.55
C ALA A 23 -11.46 -11.25 29.47
N TRP A 24 -11.88 -12.45 29.89
CA TRP A 24 -12.26 -13.53 28.98
C TRP A 24 -13.45 -13.15 28.08
N GLN A 25 -14.46 -12.48 28.64
CA GLN A 25 -15.61 -12.01 27.87
C GLN A 25 -15.22 -10.94 26.82
N GLU A 26 -14.35 -10.00 27.16
CA GLU A 26 -13.85 -8.99 26.21
C GLU A 26 -13.01 -9.62 25.10
N ASP A 27 -12.19 -10.62 25.42
CA ASP A 27 -11.43 -11.36 24.40
C ASP A 27 -12.37 -12.12 23.45
N LEU A 28 -13.42 -12.76 23.98
CA LEU A 28 -14.42 -13.46 23.17
C LEU A 28 -15.23 -12.49 22.28
N TYR A 29 -15.54 -11.29 22.76
CA TYR A 29 -16.17 -10.26 21.93
C TYR A 29 -15.25 -9.81 20.81
N ARG A 30 -13.95 -9.63 21.09
CA ARG A 30 -12.96 -9.27 20.08
C ARG A 30 -12.88 -10.35 18.98
N GLU A 31 -12.82 -11.62 19.36
CA GLU A 31 -12.81 -12.74 18.41
C GLU A 31 -14.06 -12.76 17.53
N GLN A 32 -15.24 -12.51 18.11
CA GLN A 32 -16.48 -12.45 17.33
C GLN A 32 -16.48 -11.28 16.33
N LEU A 33 -16.06 -10.08 16.75
CA LEU A 33 -15.96 -8.93 15.85
C LEU A 33 -14.98 -9.22 14.70
N GLU A 34 -13.86 -9.88 15.00
CA GLU A 34 -12.89 -10.32 14.00
C GLU A 34 -13.49 -11.32 13.00
N VAL A 35 -14.19 -12.35 13.49
CA VAL A 35 -14.87 -13.34 12.64
C VAL A 35 -15.92 -12.69 11.74
N ILE A 36 -16.71 -11.76 12.29
CA ILE A 36 -17.73 -11.02 11.55
C ILE A 36 -17.09 -10.20 10.42
N ALA A 37 -16.07 -9.40 10.73
CA ALA A 37 -15.41 -8.54 9.75
C ALA A 37 -14.72 -9.36 8.65
N ASN A 38 -14.05 -10.46 9.00
CA ASN A 38 -13.43 -11.37 8.02
C ASN A 38 -14.46 -12.07 7.13
N SER A 39 -15.57 -12.54 7.70
CA SER A 39 -16.65 -13.17 6.93
C SER A 39 -17.30 -12.19 5.96
N LEU A 40 -17.49 -10.94 6.40
CA LEU A 40 -17.99 -9.87 5.55
C LEU A 40 -17.01 -9.52 4.42
N MET A 41 -15.71 -9.45 4.72
CA MET A 41 -14.67 -9.24 3.71
C MET A 41 -14.73 -10.33 2.64
N LEU A 42 -14.70 -11.61 3.04
CA LEU A 42 -14.78 -12.73 2.10
C LEU A 42 -16.06 -12.67 1.25
N ARG A 43 -17.23 -12.47 1.87
CA ARG A 43 -18.49 -12.33 1.13
C ARG A 43 -18.42 -11.24 0.05
N GLU A 44 -17.89 -10.06 0.37
CA GLU A 44 -17.77 -8.99 -0.61
C GLU A 44 -16.73 -9.31 -1.69
N LEU A 45 -15.60 -9.94 -1.37
CA LEU A 45 -14.62 -10.35 -2.39
C LEU A 45 -15.20 -11.37 -3.39
N GLU A 46 -16.02 -12.30 -2.90
CA GLU A 46 -16.75 -13.25 -3.73
C GLU A 46 -17.76 -12.54 -4.61
N ARG A 47 -18.51 -11.57 -4.05
CA ARG A 47 -19.47 -10.75 -4.79
C ARG A 47 -18.82 -9.88 -5.86
N GLU A 48 -17.61 -9.36 -5.61
CA GLU A 48 -16.85 -8.53 -6.56
C GLU A 48 -16.61 -9.25 -7.90
N LYS A 49 -16.60 -10.58 -7.91
CA LYS A 49 -16.41 -11.39 -9.12
C LYS A 49 -17.59 -11.30 -10.08
N THR A 50 -18.80 -11.06 -9.57
CA THR A 50 -20.04 -11.03 -10.36
C THR A 50 -20.67 -9.65 -10.43
N GLU A 51 -20.49 -8.82 -9.41
CA GLU A 51 -21.16 -7.53 -9.27
C GLU A 51 -20.20 -6.43 -8.78
N PRO A 52 -20.45 -5.16 -9.15
CA PRO A 52 -19.68 -4.05 -8.61
C PRO A 52 -19.97 -3.86 -7.11
N LEU A 53 -18.91 -3.74 -6.32
CA LEU A 53 -19.03 -3.47 -4.89
C LEU A 53 -19.61 -2.09 -4.59
N THR A 54 -20.48 -2.03 -3.60
CA THR A 54 -21.09 -0.81 -3.07
C THR A 54 -20.97 -0.83 -1.56
N ASP A 55 -21.08 0.34 -0.95
CA ASP A 55 -21.15 0.43 0.51
C ASP A 55 -22.37 -0.35 1.02
N LEU A 56 -22.20 -1.06 2.13
CA LEU A 56 -23.21 -1.92 2.72
C LEU A 56 -23.23 -1.72 4.23
N GLY A 57 -24.42 -1.67 4.82
CA GLY A 57 -24.62 -1.71 6.27
C GLY A 57 -25.55 -2.87 6.63
N LEU A 58 -25.15 -3.67 7.61
CA LEU A 58 -25.88 -4.83 8.10
C LEU A 58 -26.04 -4.76 9.62
N PRO A 59 -27.28 -4.72 10.14
CA PRO A 59 -27.52 -5.02 11.55
C PRO A 59 -27.42 -6.54 11.73
N LEU A 60 -26.46 -7.01 12.51
CA LEU A 60 -26.20 -8.45 12.68
C LEU A 60 -26.83 -9.06 13.94
N GLY A 61 -27.38 -8.23 14.83
CA GLY A 61 -27.96 -8.68 16.09
C GLY A 61 -27.03 -8.38 17.26
N GLU A 62 -26.73 -9.38 18.08
CA GLU A 62 -26.04 -9.22 19.37
C GLU A 62 -24.88 -10.20 19.53
N LEU A 63 -23.82 -9.80 20.24
CA LEU A 63 -22.70 -10.67 20.63
C LEU A 63 -23.07 -11.56 21.81
N TYR A 64 -22.44 -12.73 21.85
CA TYR A 64 -22.60 -13.70 22.94
C TYR A 64 -21.30 -13.84 23.74
N PRO A 65 -21.37 -13.99 25.08
CA PRO A 65 -22.52 -13.79 25.94
C PRO A 65 -22.70 -12.31 26.28
N GLY A 66 -23.93 -11.82 26.48
CA GLY A 66 -24.17 -10.49 27.06
C GLY A 66 -24.91 -9.48 26.18
N GLY A 67 -25.28 -9.82 24.94
CA GLY A 67 -26.30 -9.09 24.20
C GLY A 67 -25.83 -7.77 23.58
N ARG A 68 -24.51 -7.54 23.45
CA ARG A 68 -24.00 -6.28 22.85
C ARG A 68 -24.41 -6.19 21.39
N LYS A 69 -25.17 -5.17 21.02
CA LYS A 69 -25.60 -4.97 19.64
C LYS A 69 -24.41 -4.75 18.71
N VAL A 70 -24.44 -5.39 17.54
CA VAL A 70 -23.39 -5.30 16.52
C VAL A 70 -23.95 -4.79 15.22
N ARG A 71 -23.18 -3.89 14.63
CA ARG A 71 -23.32 -3.50 13.23
C ARG A 71 -22.08 -3.93 12.46
N ALA A 72 -22.26 -4.44 11.25
CA ALA A 72 -21.18 -4.61 10.32
C ALA A 72 -21.43 -3.77 9.08
N TYR A 73 -20.36 -3.29 8.47
CA TYR A 73 -20.46 -2.44 7.30
C TYR A 73 -19.25 -2.60 6.39
N THR A 74 -19.45 -2.32 5.12
CA THR A 74 -18.38 -2.17 4.14
C THR A 74 -18.38 -0.78 3.53
N ALA A 75 -17.18 -0.30 3.22
CA ALA A 75 -16.98 0.94 2.50
C ALA A 75 -15.98 0.71 1.36
N VAL A 76 -16.26 1.25 0.18
CA VAL A 76 -15.45 1.03 -1.02
C VAL A 76 -14.94 2.35 -1.56
N GLN A 77 -13.62 2.50 -1.57
CA GLN A 77 -12.94 3.62 -2.23
C GLN A 77 -12.32 3.15 -3.54
N ARG A 78 -12.44 3.96 -4.58
CA ARG A 78 -11.90 3.68 -5.91
C ARG A 78 -11.09 4.86 -6.43
N TYR A 79 -10.00 4.54 -7.10
CA TYR A 79 -9.17 5.51 -7.79
C TYR A 79 -8.85 5.01 -9.19
N THR A 80 -9.73 5.38 -10.12
CA THR A 80 -9.76 4.89 -11.51
C THR A 80 -8.46 5.13 -12.30
N PRO A 81 -7.76 6.28 -12.18
CA PRO A 81 -6.58 6.55 -13.01
C PRO A 81 -5.47 5.50 -12.90
N LEU A 82 -5.31 4.89 -11.71
CA LEU A 82 -4.34 3.81 -11.48
C LEU A 82 -5.03 2.46 -11.20
N GLY A 83 -6.35 2.40 -11.37
CA GLY A 83 -7.15 1.19 -11.15
C GLY A 83 -7.05 0.64 -9.73
N LEU A 84 -7.00 1.54 -8.75
CA LEU A 84 -6.87 1.23 -7.35
C LEU A 84 -8.25 1.08 -6.69
N ARG A 85 -8.40 0.10 -5.79
CA ARG A 85 -9.58 -0.09 -4.94
C ARG A 85 -9.13 -0.40 -3.51
N LEU A 86 -9.74 0.27 -2.54
CA LEU A 86 -9.64 -0.06 -1.12
C LEU A 86 -11.04 -0.44 -0.61
N LEU A 87 -11.16 -1.67 -0.13
CA LEU A 87 -12.37 -2.18 0.52
C LEU A 87 -12.12 -2.24 2.02
N HIS A 88 -13.03 -1.67 2.78
CA HIS A 88 -13.10 -1.78 4.23
C HIS A 88 -14.22 -2.74 4.59
N ALA A 89 -13.97 -3.69 5.48
CA ALA A 89 -15.01 -4.46 6.15
C ALA A 89 -14.82 -4.29 7.66
N SER A 90 -15.83 -3.79 8.34
CA SER A 90 -15.76 -3.47 9.77
C SER A 90 -16.93 -4.10 10.51
N ALA A 91 -16.66 -4.58 11.72
CA ALA A 91 -17.67 -4.95 12.70
C ALA A 91 -17.45 -4.08 13.94
N ALA A 92 -18.51 -3.46 14.44
CA ALA A 92 -18.45 -2.62 15.63
C ALA A 92 -19.61 -2.95 16.58
N ASP A 93 -19.31 -2.99 17.88
CA ASP A 93 -20.31 -3.12 18.92
C ASP A 93 -20.86 -1.76 19.38
N ALA A 94 -21.87 -1.79 20.24
CA ALA A 94 -22.51 -0.59 20.79
C ALA A 94 -21.61 0.19 21.77
N ASP A 95 -20.57 -0.45 22.30
CA ASP A 95 -19.64 0.15 23.27
C ASP A 95 -18.47 0.85 22.60
N GLY A 96 -18.38 0.76 21.26
CA GLY A 96 -17.38 1.45 20.44
C GLY A 96 -16.16 0.59 20.08
N ASN A 97 -16.12 -0.68 20.48
CA ASN A 97 -15.09 -1.60 20.04
C ASN A 97 -15.32 -1.96 18.57
N ALA A 98 -14.26 -1.91 17.76
CA ALA A 98 -14.38 -2.22 16.34
C ALA A 98 -13.18 -3.03 15.83
N TYR A 99 -13.47 -3.97 14.92
CA TYR A 99 -12.44 -4.66 14.16
C TYR A 99 -12.62 -4.34 12.68
N THR A 100 -11.53 -3.98 11.99
CA THR A 100 -11.57 -3.60 10.57
C THR A 100 -10.55 -4.37 9.76
N VAL A 101 -11.00 -4.90 8.63
CA VAL A 101 -10.17 -5.54 7.61
C VAL A 101 -10.14 -4.66 6.38
N HIS A 102 -8.96 -4.47 5.82
CA HIS A 102 -8.73 -3.73 4.59
C HIS A 102 -8.32 -4.68 3.48
N HIS A 103 -8.86 -4.50 2.27
CA HIS A 103 -8.36 -5.17 1.07
C HIS A 103 -8.01 -4.13 0.00
N LEU A 104 -6.71 -4.01 -0.28
CA LEU A 104 -6.18 -3.13 -1.31
C LEU A 104 -5.93 -3.95 -2.58
N LEU A 105 -6.50 -3.48 -3.69
CA LEU A 105 -6.31 -4.02 -5.02
C LEU A 105 -5.84 -2.91 -5.96
N MET A 106 -4.80 -3.17 -6.74
CA MET A 106 -4.39 -2.36 -7.89
C MET A 106 -4.47 -3.22 -9.14
N ARG A 107 -5.40 -2.89 -10.02
CA ARG A 107 -5.54 -3.46 -11.35
C ARG A 107 -5.48 -2.34 -12.36
N LEU A 108 -4.29 -2.15 -12.93
CA LEU A 108 -4.04 -1.06 -13.86
C LEU A 108 -5.04 -1.06 -15.04
N PRO A 109 -5.46 0.13 -15.51
CA PRO A 109 -6.20 0.26 -16.75
C PRO A 109 -5.51 -0.45 -17.91
N GLU A 110 -6.30 -1.07 -18.78
CA GLU A 110 -5.79 -1.87 -19.90
C GLU A 110 -4.83 -1.08 -20.80
N LEU A 111 -5.08 0.21 -20.99
CA LEU A 111 -4.24 1.11 -21.76
C LEU A 111 -2.80 1.18 -21.19
N ILE A 112 -2.67 1.31 -19.86
CA ILE A 112 -1.37 1.33 -19.18
C ILE A 112 -0.65 -0.01 -19.36
N CYS A 113 -1.38 -1.12 -19.21
CA CYS A 113 -0.83 -2.47 -19.43
C CYS A 113 -0.31 -2.64 -20.86
N ARG A 114 -1.07 -2.19 -21.87
CA ARG A 114 -0.67 -2.23 -23.27
C ARG A 114 0.58 -1.39 -23.51
N GLN A 115 0.64 -0.15 -23.01
CA GLN A 115 1.81 0.72 -23.18
C GLN A 115 3.08 0.14 -22.53
N ALA A 116 2.96 -0.38 -21.30
CA ALA A 116 4.07 -1.06 -20.61
C ALA A 116 4.56 -2.32 -21.35
N SER A 117 3.68 -2.98 -22.12
CA SER A 117 4.07 -4.12 -22.97
C SER A 117 4.82 -3.71 -24.25
N LEU A 118 4.63 -2.47 -24.70
CA LEU A 118 5.28 -1.94 -25.91
C LEU A 118 6.69 -1.45 -25.59
N VAL A 119 6.83 -0.54 -24.61
CA VAL A 119 8.10 0.08 -24.25
C VAL A 119 8.29 0.15 -22.73
N PRO A 120 9.54 0.18 -22.25
CA PRO A 120 9.83 0.35 -20.83
C PRO A 120 9.64 1.78 -20.33
N LEU A 121 9.71 2.81 -21.19
CA LEU A 121 9.58 4.22 -20.79
C LEU A 121 8.49 4.96 -21.59
N THR A 122 7.51 5.52 -20.90
CA THR A 122 6.48 6.42 -21.44
C THR A 122 6.62 7.80 -20.82
N VAL A 123 6.72 8.85 -21.65
CA VAL A 123 7.00 10.22 -21.23
C VAL A 123 5.95 11.20 -21.73
N ARG A 124 5.39 12.03 -20.84
CA ARG A 124 4.40 13.04 -21.21
C ARG A 124 5.02 14.27 -21.88
N GLY A 125 6.06 14.82 -21.26
CA GLY A 125 6.71 16.06 -21.63
C GLY A 125 7.99 15.84 -22.42
N SER A 126 9.13 15.78 -21.73
CA SER A 126 10.47 15.80 -22.34
C SER A 126 11.42 14.79 -21.72
N VAL A 127 12.41 14.39 -22.50
CA VAL A 127 13.54 13.59 -22.05
C VAL A 127 14.84 14.33 -22.38
N SER A 128 15.71 14.49 -21.38
CA SER A 128 17.03 15.11 -21.52
C SER A 128 18.13 14.11 -21.15
N GLY A 129 19.29 14.18 -21.82
CA GLY A 129 20.41 13.26 -21.58
C GLY A 129 20.20 11.84 -22.13
N ALA A 130 19.23 11.64 -23.02
CA ALA A 130 18.86 10.33 -23.56
C ALA A 130 19.69 9.84 -24.75
N GLU A 131 20.91 10.31 -24.89
CA GLU A 131 21.84 9.80 -25.91
C GLU A 131 22.07 8.28 -25.75
N THR A 132 21.88 7.79 -24.53
CA THR A 132 22.10 6.40 -24.11
C THR A 132 20.83 5.55 -24.03
N LEU A 133 19.63 6.15 -24.07
CA LEU A 133 18.40 5.38 -24.25
C LEU A 133 18.25 5.01 -25.73
N ALA A 134 18.23 3.72 -26.06
CA ALA A 134 17.93 3.28 -27.41
C ALA A 134 16.63 3.94 -27.89
N LYS A 135 16.67 4.59 -29.07
CA LYS A 135 15.55 5.39 -29.63
C LYS A 135 14.20 4.66 -29.68
N ASN A 136 14.20 3.32 -29.64
CA ASN A 136 13.01 2.47 -29.69
C ASN A 136 12.45 2.11 -28.30
N GLY A 137 13.06 2.57 -27.21
CA GLY A 137 12.66 2.28 -25.83
C GLY A 137 11.75 3.31 -25.18
N VAL A 138 11.35 4.36 -25.90
CA VAL A 138 10.60 5.51 -25.36
C VAL A 138 9.34 5.78 -26.17
N LEU A 139 8.18 5.86 -25.50
CA LEU A 139 6.94 6.38 -26.07
C LEU A 139 6.67 7.79 -25.54
N TYR A 140 6.45 8.74 -26.44
CA TYR A 140 6.08 10.10 -26.08
C TYR A 140 4.57 10.30 -26.17
N ALA A 141 3.96 10.90 -25.14
CA ALA A 141 2.52 11.19 -25.15
C ALA A 141 2.15 12.20 -26.24
N SER A 142 2.98 13.21 -26.43
CA SER A 142 2.75 14.31 -27.36
C SER A 142 2.81 13.92 -28.84
N SER A 143 3.67 12.97 -29.21
CA SER A 143 3.90 12.60 -30.61
C SER A 143 3.43 11.19 -30.99
N CYS A 144 3.32 10.28 -30.03
CA CYS A 144 2.90 8.90 -30.27
C CYS A 144 1.49 8.59 -29.74
N GLY A 145 0.76 9.59 -29.23
CA GLY A 145 -0.59 9.41 -28.68
C GLY A 145 -0.64 8.54 -27.41
N ALA A 146 0.51 8.36 -26.75
CA ALA A 146 0.59 7.60 -25.52
C ALA A 146 -0.21 8.29 -24.40
N SER A 147 -1.08 7.57 -23.71
CA SER A 147 -1.76 8.09 -22.53
C SER A 147 -0.81 8.08 -21.33
N PHE A 148 -0.68 9.21 -20.66
CA PHE A 148 -0.07 9.30 -19.36
C PHE A 148 -1.20 9.30 -18.31
N PRO A 149 -1.16 8.44 -17.28
CA PRO A 149 -2.21 8.45 -16.26
C PRO A 149 -2.19 9.78 -15.51
N GLU A 150 -3.31 10.48 -15.50
CA GLU A 150 -3.45 11.70 -14.69
C GLU A 150 -3.80 11.28 -13.26
N PHE A 151 -2.83 11.40 -12.35
CA PHE A 151 -3.03 11.03 -10.96
C PHE A 151 -2.66 12.16 -9.99
N LYS A 152 -3.32 12.18 -8.83
CA LYS A 152 -3.10 13.14 -7.76
C LYS A 152 -2.75 12.38 -6.50
N VAL A 153 -1.53 12.57 -6.01
CA VAL A 153 -1.04 11.81 -4.85
C VAL A 153 -1.84 12.09 -3.58
N ASP A 154 -2.38 13.29 -3.40
CA ASP A 154 -3.24 13.61 -2.26
C ASP A 154 -4.47 12.70 -2.13
N SER A 155 -4.93 12.09 -3.22
CA SER A 155 -6.04 11.12 -3.19
C SER A 155 -5.74 9.86 -2.39
N PHE A 156 -4.45 9.55 -2.14
CA PHE A 156 -4.01 8.36 -1.40
C PHE A 156 -3.76 8.61 0.09
N ARG A 157 -3.97 9.83 0.60
CA ARG A 157 -3.65 10.21 1.98
C ARG A 157 -4.29 9.28 3.03
N ASN A 158 -5.48 8.77 2.74
CA ASN A 158 -6.25 7.89 3.63
C ASN A 158 -6.14 6.40 3.25
N TRP A 159 -5.30 6.06 2.28
CA TRP A 159 -5.16 4.69 1.76
C TRP A 159 -3.97 3.93 2.36
N GLY A 160 -2.97 4.66 2.86
CA GLY A 160 -1.78 4.09 3.51
C GLY A 160 -1.95 3.93 5.02
N GLU A 161 -1.37 2.85 5.56
CA GLU A 161 -1.23 2.65 7.01
C GLU A 161 0.21 2.98 7.41
N GLY A 162 0.42 4.21 7.90
CA GLY A 162 1.75 4.65 8.33
C GLY A 162 2.74 4.87 7.17
N GLY A 163 3.77 5.66 7.46
CA GLY A 163 4.93 5.85 6.59
C GLY A 163 6.18 5.40 7.32
N PHE A 164 7.29 5.30 6.60
CA PHE A 164 8.58 5.13 7.24
C PHE A 164 8.99 6.42 7.93
N THR A 165 9.43 6.34 9.18
CA THR A 165 9.92 7.49 9.94
C THR A 165 11.26 8.00 9.44
N SER A 166 12.10 7.10 8.90
CA SER A 166 13.39 7.43 8.31
C SER A 166 13.80 6.44 7.23
N GLY A 167 14.64 6.91 6.30
CA GLY A 167 15.28 6.08 5.27
C GLY A 167 15.97 4.82 5.78
N SER A 168 16.48 4.86 7.01
CA SER A 168 17.15 3.74 7.66
C SER A 168 16.18 2.63 8.03
N ASP A 169 14.92 2.96 8.35
CA ASP A 169 13.91 1.98 8.74
C ASP A 169 13.58 1.08 7.54
N MET A 170 13.40 1.67 6.36
CA MET A 170 13.14 0.89 5.14
C MET A 170 14.34 0.05 4.71
N ALA A 171 15.57 0.54 4.91
CA ALA A 171 16.77 -0.26 4.61
C ALA A 171 16.99 -1.42 5.60
N LYS A 172 16.54 -1.27 6.84
CA LYS A 172 16.68 -2.29 7.89
C LYS A 172 15.57 -3.33 7.82
N ASP A 173 14.33 -2.87 7.74
CA ASP A 173 13.13 -3.70 7.86
C ASP A 173 12.54 -4.07 6.49
N GLY A 174 13.11 -3.52 5.41
CA GLY A 174 12.60 -3.66 4.05
C GLY A 174 11.31 -2.86 3.85
N ILE A 175 10.48 -3.36 2.93
CA ILE A 175 9.10 -2.96 2.74
C ILE A 175 8.25 -4.04 3.43
N PRO A 176 7.99 -3.90 4.74
CA PRO A 176 7.36 -4.96 5.51
C PRO A 176 5.94 -5.14 4.99
N MET A 177 5.50 -6.36 4.73
CA MET A 177 4.11 -6.63 4.30
C MET A 177 3.74 -6.00 2.94
N ARG A 178 2.90 -6.71 2.19
CA ARG A 178 2.52 -6.29 0.84
C ARG A 178 1.52 -5.13 0.89
N ARG A 179 1.93 -3.89 1.15
CA ARG A 179 1.04 -2.75 1.48
C ARG A 179 1.27 -1.51 0.63
N MET A 180 0.45 -0.47 0.86
CA MET A 180 0.70 0.90 0.38
C MET A 180 1.26 1.77 1.52
N TYR A 181 2.37 2.44 1.25
CA TYR A 181 3.09 3.34 2.16
C TYR A 181 2.96 4.78 1.68
N PHE A 182 2.39 5.65 2.50
CA PHE A 182 2.23 7.06 2.17
C PHE A 182 3.28 7.92 2.86
N ILE A 183 4.19 8.47 2.07
CA ILE A 183 5.37 9.23 2.52
C ILE A 183 5.11 10.71 2.23
N ARG A 184 4.85 11.47 3.30
CA ARG A 184 4.37 12.86 3.25
C ARG A 184 5.46 13.86 2.94
N ASP A 185 6.60 13.70 3.57
CA ASP A 185 7.71 14.64 3.48
C ASP A 185 8.74 14.16 2.47
N ARG A 186 9.72 15.03 2.18
CA ARG A 186 10.90 14.64 1.41
C ARG A 186 11.55 13.44 2.08
N TYR A 187 11.80 12.38 1.33
CA TYR A 187 12.27 11.13 1.90
C TYR A 187 13.46 10.57 1.13
N ASN A 188 14.54 10.34 1.87
CA ASN A 188 15.73 9.69 1.36
C ASN A 188 15.70 8.24 1.78
N VAL A 189 15.55 7.33 0.83
CA VAL A 189 15.81 5.92 1.02
C VAL A 189 17.31 5.75 1.19
N LYS A 190 17.72 5.09 2.27
CA LYS A 190 19.12 4.91 2.60
C LYS A 190 19.86 4.12 1.50
N GLY A 191 21.03 4.61 1.11
CA GLY A 191 21.91 3.99 0.13
C GLY A 191 22.77 2.88 0.73
N ASN A 192 23.62 2.28 -0.11
CA ASN A 192 24.56 1.20 0.28
C ASN A 192 23.86 0.01 0.95
N GLY A 193 22.90 -0.60 0.26
CA GLY A 193 22.14 -1.70 0.83
C GLY A 193 21.10 -2.30 -0.09
N THR A 194 20.46 -3.37 0.36
CA THR A 194 19.35 -4.02 -0.34
C THR A 194 18.07 -3.85 0.45
N VAL A 195 17.04 -3.32 -0.19
CA VAL A 195 15.70 -3.16 0.38
C VAL A 195 14.80 -4.26 -0.17
N THR A 196 14.51 -5.27 0.65
CA THR A 196 13.62 -6.37 0.29
C THR A 196 12.16 -6.02 0.58
N GLY A 197 11.23 -6.73 -0.03
CA GLY A 197 9.79 -6.56 0.16
C GLY A 197 9.06 -6.00 -1.06
N THR A 198 7.81 -6.40 -1.19
CA THR A 198 6.92 -5.98 -2.28
C THR A 198 5.91 -4.98 -1.75
N GLY A 199 5.75 -3.82 -2.39
CA GLY A 199 4.81 -2.80 -1.92
C GLY A 199 4.56 -1.67 -2.89
N ILE A 200 3.63 -0.79 -2.53
CA ILE A 200 3.35 0.47 -3.22
C ILE A 200 3.92 1.60 -2.36
N LEU A 201 4.91 2.32 -2.88
CA LEU A 201 5.52 3.48 -2.24
C LEU A 201 4.94 4.74 -2.87
N VAL A 202 4.26 5.55 -2.08
CA VAL A 202 3.61 6.78 -2.52
C VAL A 202 4.34 7.97 -1.92
N PHE A 203 5.02 8.75 -2.75
CA PHE A 203 5.77 9.95 -2.35
C PHE A 203 4.96 11.20 -2.70
N GLN A 204 4.53 11.93 -1.67
CA GLN A 204 3.85 13.21 -1.85
C GLN A 204 4.82 14.31 -2.25
N ARG A 205 6.01 14.31 -1.64
CA ARG A 205 7.13 15.22 -1.96
C ARG A 205 8.23 14.46 -2.68
N THR A 206 9.39 15.10 -2.87
CA THR A 206 10.55 14.45 -3.49
C THR A 206 10.95 13.15 -2.79
N GLY A 207 10.94 12.04 -3.55
CA GLY A 207 11.52 10.76 -3.14
C GLY A 207 12.94 10.60 -3.69
N ILE A 208 13.88 10.13 -2.89
CA ILE A 208 15.29 9.97 -3.28
C ILE A 208 15.75 8.57 -2.91
N PHE A 209 16.02 7.75 -3.91
CA PHE A 209 16.76 6.52 -3.76
C PHE A 209 18.24 6.84 -3.80
N GLN A 210 18.91 6.77 -2.65
CA GLN A 210 20.34 7.05 -2.58
C GLN A 210 21.17 5.97 -3.27
N ASP A 211 22.41 6.34 -3.56
CA ASP A 211 23.34 5.58 -4.37
C ASP A 211 23.61 4.16 -3.80
N HIS A 212 23.96 3.23 -4.69
CA HIS A 212 24.28 1.83 -4.40
C HIS A 212 23.16 1.10 -3.62
N SER A 213 21.90 1.32 -4.00
CA SER A 213 20.75 0.63 -3.40
C SER A 213 20.10 -0.38 -4.35
N GLY A 214 19.78 -1.56 -3.84
CA GLY A 214 19.16 -2.65 -4.61
C GLY A 214 17.74 -2.96 -4.14
N PHE A 215 16.83 -3.17 -5.08
CA PHE A 215 15.44 -3.56 -4.87
C PHE A 215 15.16 -4.84 -5.66
N PRO A 216 15.34 -6.03 -5.05
CA PRO A 216 15.20 -7.32 -5.73
C PRO A 216 13.72 -7.71 -5.94
N ASP A 217 12.84 -7.16 -5.12
CA ASP A 217 11.40 -7.47 -5.11
C ASP A 217 10.60 -6.46 -5.93
N ARG A 218 9.33 -6.80 -6.19
CA ARG A 218 8.44 -5.96 -7.00
C ARG A 218 7.99 -4.72 -6.22
N VAL A 219 8.34 -3.54 -6.72
CA VAL A 219 7.90 -2.26 -6.15
C VAL A 219 7.05 -1.47 -7.13
N VAL A 220 6.00 -0.83 -6.63
CA VAL A 220 5.25 0.19 -7.36
C VAL A 220 5.56 1.52 -6.72
N ILE A 221 6.03 2.50 -7.50
CA ILE A 221 6.41 3.82 -7.00
C ILE A 221 5.48 4.84 -7.63
N ILE A 222 4.83 5.66 -6.81
CA ILE A 222 3.94 6.74 -7.23
C ILE A 222 4.49 8.03 -6.63
N ALA A 223 5.04 8.91 -7.47
CA ALA A 223 5.64 10.18 -7.06
C ALA A 223 4.81 11.36 -7.58
N GLY A 224 4.40 12.23 -6.65
CA GLY A 224 3.63 13.45 -6.95
C GLY A 224 4.50 14.63 -7.35
N GLU A 225 5.75 14.65 -6.89
CA GLU A 225 6.77 15.63 -7.29
C GLU A 225 7.92 14.89 -8.00
N ASP A 226 9.15 15.33 -7.76
CA ASP A 226 10.34 14.75 -8.35
C ASP A 226 10.70 13.41 -7.70
N LEU A 227 11.30 12.53 -8.50
CA LEU A 227 11.86 11.27 -8.04
C LEU A 227 13.31 11.19 -8.48
N VAL A 228 14.21 10.90 -7.55
CA VAL A 228 15.64 10.75 -7.83
C VAL A 228 16.04 9.30 -7.64
N ILE A 229 16.55 8.70 -8.72
CA ILE A 229 17.23 7.40 -8.71
C ILE A 229 18.73 7.70 -8.72
N GLY A 230 19.38 7.42 -7.60
CA GLY A 230 20.81 7.60 -7.38
C GLY A 230 21.70 6.77 -8.28
N GLU A 231 23.01 6.91 -8.11
CA GLU A 231 24.01 6.14 -8.85
C GLU A 231 23.95 4.67 -8.46
N GLU A 232 24.08 3.77 -9.44
CA GLU A 232 24.08 2.31 -9.21
C GLU A 232 22.86 1.82 -8.39
N VAL A 233 21.71 2.45 -8.58
CA VAL A 233 20.45 1.97 -8.00
C VAL A 233 19.83 0.94 -8.94
N HIS A 234 19.52 -0.24 -8.41
CA HIS A 234 19.05 -1.37 -9.20
C HIS A 234 17.65 -1.80 -8.78
N PHE A 235 16.66 -1.60 -9.64
CA PHE A 235 15.32 -2.15 -9.51
C PHE A 235 15.16 -3.39 -10.37
N ALA A 236 15.03 -4.55 -9.73
CA ALA A 236 14.80 -5.80 -10.43
C ALA A 236 13.39 -5.89 -11.03
N LYS A 237 12.38 -5.29 -10.36
CA LYS A 237 10.98 -5.22 -10.82
C LYS A 237 10.31 -3.95 -10.33
N ALA A 238 10.24 -2.91 -11.17
CA ALA A 238 9.62 -1.64 -10.79
C ALA A 238 8.54 -1.17 -11.77
N LEU A 239 7.43 -0.69 -11.21
CA LEU A 239 6.45 0.11 -11.93
C LEU A 239 6.47 1.53 -11.35
N ILE A 240 6.87 2.52 -12.14
CA ILE A 240 7.07 3.89 -11.65
C ILE A 240 6.09 4.84 -12.34
N PHE A 241 5.36 5.62 -11.54
CA PHE A 241 4.54 6.75 -11.97
C PHE A 241 5.11 8.03 -11.36
N CYS A 242 5.51 9.00 -12.16
CA CYS A 242 6.13 10.25 -11.70
C CYS A 242 5.49 11.47 -12.37
N GLU A 243 4.77 12.29 -11.59
CA GLU A 243 4.17 13.54 -12.05
C GLU A 243 5.20 14.68 -12.25
N GLY A 244 6.25 14.70 -11.43
CA GLY A 244 7.36 15.65 -11.54
C GLY A 244 8.46 15.18 -12.50
N THR A 245 9.68 15.54 -12.18
CA THR A 245 10.87 15.14 -12.94
C THR A 245 11.49 13.88 -12.34
N LEU A 246 11.65 12.86 -13.18
CA LEU A 246 12.40 11.66 -12.85
C LEU A 246 13.88 11.87 -13.21
N TYR A 247 14.74 11.93 -12.19
CA TYR A 247 16.19 11.99 -12.36
C TYR A 247 16.76 10.58 -12.24
N ILE A 248 17.52 10.13 -13.24
CA ILE A 248 18.17 8.82 -13.24
C ILE A 248 19.67 9.03 -13.41
N ARG A 249 20.46 8.66 -12.40
CA ARG A 249 21.91 8.84 -12.40
C ARG A 249 22.65 7.63 -12.96
N ASN A 250 23.94 7.82 -13.19
CA ASN A 250 24.83 6.85 -13.81
C ASN A 250 24.78 5.46 -13.13
N GLY A 251 24.86 4.40 -13.92
CA GLY A 251 24.81 3.02 -13.43
C GLY A 251 23.46 2.53 -12.92
N ALA A 252 22.43 3.40 -12.85
CA ALA A 252 21.11 2.99 -12.41
C ALA A 252 20.42 2.09 -13.45
N SER A 253 19.71 1.07 -12.97
CA SER A 253 18.94 0.16 -13.81
C SER A 253 17.51 -0.02 -13.32
N VAL A 254 16.54 0.12 -14.22
CA VAL A 254 15.12 -0.11 -13.95
C VAL A 254 14.60 -1.21 -14.86
N ASN A 255 14.32 -2.38 -14.30
CA ASN A 255 13.63 -3.44 -15.03
C ASN A 255 12.12 -3.39 -14.74
N GLY A 256 11.32 -3.04 -15.74
CA GLY A 256 9.88 -2.84 -15.60
C GLY A 256 9.29 -1.81 -16.55
N ALA A 257 8.50 -0.90 -16.00
CA ALA A 257 7.78 0.12 -16.76
C ALA A 257 7.77 1.45 -16.01
N VAL A 258 8.07 2.54 -16.72
CA VAL A 258 8.17 3.89 -16.19
C VAL A 258 7.24 4.82 -16.96
N PHE A 259 6.39 5.51 -16.23
CA PHE A 259 5.52 6.57 -16.72
C PHE A 259 5.94 7.86 -16.02
N ALA A 260 6.60 8.77 -16.74
CA ALA A 260 7.09 10.01 -16.16
C ALA A 260 6.62 11.25 -16.95
N ASN A 261 6.42 12.36 -16.27
CA ASN A 261 6.14 13.63 -16.95
C ASN A 261 7.39 14.16 -17.65
N ARG A 262 8.51 14.23 -16.93
CA ARG A 262 9.82 14.60 -17.47
C ARG A 262 10.86 13.61 -17.00
N VAL A 263 11.85 13.35 -17.83
CA VAL A 263 12.97 12.47 -17.49
C VAL A 263 14.28 13.21 -17.76
N VAL A 264 15.19 13.17 -16.80
CA VAL A 264 16.54 13.70 -16.90
C VAL A 264 17.52 12.59 -16.59
N ILE A 265 18.29 12.20 -17.59
CA ILE A 265 19.32 11.17 -17.47
C ILE A 265 20.65 11.86 -17.22
N GLN A 266 21.33 11.42 -16.16
CA GLN A 266 22.58 11.96 -15.65
C GLN A 266 23.62 10.86 -15.62
N GLY A 267 24.04 10.39 -16.80
CA GLY A 267 25.06 9.36 -16.94
C GLY A 267 24.91 8.54 -18.21
N ASP A 268 25.97 7.79 -18.54
CA ASP A 268 26.07 7.08 -19.81
C ASP A 268 25.62 5.61 -19.72
N THR A 269 25.55 5.05 -18.51
CA THR A 269 25.27 3.62 -18.29
C THR A 269 23.87 3.34 -17.76
N VAL A 270 22.94 4.29 -17.88
CA VAL A 270 21.54 4.12 -17.46
C VAL A 270 20.85 3.09 -18.33
N ASN A 271 20.17 2.13 -17.70
CA ASN A 271 19.45 1.08 -18.41
C ASN A 271 18.00 0.97 -17.93
N ILE A 272 17.04 1.03 -18.86
CA ILE A 272 15.63 0.78 -18.57
C ILE A 272 15.16 -0.36 -19.46
N THR A 273 14.91 -1.51 -18.86
CA THR A 273 14.49 -2.72 -19.56
C THR A 273 13.02 -3.02 -19.32
N LYS A 274 12.38 -3.67 -20.27
CA LYS A 274 10.96 -4.00 -20.20
C LYS A 274 10.74 -5.28 -19.41
N ASP A 275 9.86 -5.22 -18.42
CA ASP A 275 9.30 -6.41 -17.74
C ASP A 275 7.79 -6.25 -17.58
N THR A 276 7.01 -7.13 -18.21
CA THR A 276 5.54 -7.11 -18.16
C THR A 276 4.97 -7.63 -16.85
N ASP A 277 5.77 -8.29 -16.00
CA ASP A 277 5.28 -8.77 -14.71
C ASP A 277 4.98 -7.64 -13.74
N VAL A 278 5.55 -6.45 -13.97
CA VAL A 278 5.35 -5.27 -13.12
C VAL A 278 3.94 -4.69 -13.22
N VAL A 279 3.17 -5.03 -14.27
CA VAL A 279 1.77 -4.59 -14.44
C VAL A 279 0.74 -5.61 -13.95
N ARG A 280 1.15 -6.80 -13.49
CA ARG A 280 0.22 -7.79 -12.91
C ARG A 280 -0.56 -7.20 -11.73
N PRO A 281 -1.79 -7.62 -11.44
CA PRO A 281 -2.53 -7.10 -10.30
C PRO A 281 -1.75 -7.17 -8.98
N PHE A 282 -1.86 -6.13 -8.16
CA PHE A 282 -1.36 -6.11 -6.78
C PHE A 282 -2.55 -6.26 -5.84
N SER A 283 -2.54 -7.28 -4.98
CA SER A 283 -3.65 -7.58 -4.05
C SER A 283 -3.09 -7.86 -2.67
N THR A 284 -3.74 -7.35 -1.63
CA THR A 284 -3.33 -7.55 -0.24
C THR A 284 -4.47 -7.33 0.74
N ILE A 285 -4.56 -8.21 1.74
CA ILE A 285 -5.51 -8.11 2.86
C ILE A 285 -4.73 -7.71 4.10
N LEU A 286 -5.16 -6.64 4.76
CA LEU A 286 -4.55 -6.09 5.98
C LEU A 286 -5.56 -6.13 7.11
N PHE A 287 -5.11 -6.60 8.26
CA PHE A 287 -5.91 -6.67 9.47
C PHE A 287 -5.58 -5.47 10.34
N ARG A 288 -6.59 -4.68 10.69
CA ARG A 288 -6.44 -3.53 11.58
C ARG A 288 -7.30 -3.74 12.82
N ARG A 289 -6.60 -3.80 13.96
CA ARG A 289 -7.21 -3.69 15.28
C ARG A 289 -7.35 -2.20 15.58
N CYS A 290 -8.58 -1.72 15.74
CA CYS A 290 -8.87 -0.34 16.12
C CYS A 290 -9.16 -0.28 17.62
#